data_AF-E6X5Z9-F1
#
_entry.id   AF-E6X5Z9-F1
#
_cell.length_a   1.000
_cell.length_b   1.000
_cell.length_c   1.000
_cell.angle_alpha   90.00
_cell.angle_beta   90.00
_cell.angle_gamma   90.00
#
_symmetry.space_group_name_H-M   'P 1'
#
loop_
_entity.id
_entity.type
_entity.pdbx_description
1 polymer ?
#
loop_
_entity_poly.entity_id
_entity_poly.type
_entity_poly.pdbx_seq_one_letter_code
_entity_poly.pdbx_strand_id
1 'polypeptide(L)'
;MIQKLLLVTLLFISLSSCKAQTTHKTATTMESYSKKLDNLEVKMFVETNIKDRKTSWDIYVYNSKKDSVLIDHFEYPRIYEKEQEYISGDIRKHIIIGDVILEHKTIYLMLYKHGKTYLNTYEFTDDKKFIKNEYFAAKLATGTYLNFGHPFYDAEIKIFPEDEIYIKFDGGTEVFSGNGSITLLKFDNLKKKLTKVIFNKSSKIVVKDNDKLFETLNINNKEKIGIEIKKILFESKLMKKEDNFNYVDYIYDRSVKIDLEQINKIKGGIIYFFYQINKMEGIKIIRYDNYENEWLIGNYKEERIKSEE
;
A
#
# COMPACT_ATOMS: atom_id res chain seq x y z
N MET A 1 -14.08 2.31 -85.32
CA MET A 1 -12.62 2.47 -85.19
C MET A 1 -12.38 3.61 -84.21
N ILE A 2 -11.93 3.25 -83.02
CA ILE A 2 -11.82 4.08 -81.80
C ILE A 2 -10.49 4.85 -81.81
N GLN A 3 -10.41 5.92 -81.01
CA GLN A 3 -9.23 6.68 -80.53
C GLN A 3 -9.06 8.07 -81.19
N LYS A 4 -8.97 9.20 -80.47
CA LYS A 4 -8.77 9.48 -79.03
C LYS A 4 -9.47 10.81 -78.69
N LEU A 5 -10.41 10.74 -77.76
CA LEU A 5 -11.00 11.89 -77.08
C LEU A 5 -10.12 12.19 -75.86
N LEU A 6 -9.55 13.40 -75.81
CA LEU A 6 -8.74 13.88 -74.70
C LEU A 6 -9.71 14.35 -73.59
N LEU A 7 -9.98 13.46 -72.63
CA LEU A 7 -10.80 13.77 -71.45
C LEU A 7 -9.88 14.36 -70.37
N VAL A 8 -9.97 15.68 -70.17
CA VAL A 8 -9.36 16.37 -69.03
C VAL A 8 -10.28 16.15 -67.83
N THR A 9 -10.01 15.12 -67.05
CA THR A 9 -10.67 14.87 -65.77
C THR A 9 -10.08 15.82 -64.73
N LEU A 10 -10.77 16.92 -64.44
CA LEU A 10 -10.48 17.77 -63.28
C LEU A 10 -10.84 17.00 -62.00
N LEU A 11 -9.83 16.39 -61.38
CA LEU A 11 -9.89 15.88 -60.02
C LEU A 11 -10.04 17.09 -59.06
N PHE A 12 -11.27 17.41 -58.69
CA PHE A 12 -11.54 18.21 -57.49
C PHE A 12 -11.16 17.37 -56.27
N ILE A 13 -9.88 17.42 -55.89
CA ILE A 13 -9.45 17.04 -54.55
C ILE A 13 -9.98 18.15 -53.64
N SER A 14 -11.15 17.93 -53.06
CA SER A 14 -11.59 18.66 -51.89
C SER A 14 -10.57 18.36 -50.79
N LEU A 15 -9.58 19.24 -50.66
CA LEU A 15 -8.80 19.42 -49.45
C LEU A 15 -9.80 19.84 -48.36
N SER A 16 -10.49 18.85 -47.82
CA SER A 16 -11.09 18.92 -46.50
C SER A 16 -9.90 19.07 -45.57
N SER A 17 -9.44 20.32 -45.40
CA SER A 17 -8.60 20.70 -44.29
C SER A 17 -9.42 20.43 -43.04
N CYS A 18 -9.40 19.18 -42.59
CA CYS A 18 -9.67 18.82 -41.23
C CYS A 18 -8.63 19.59 -40.43
N LYS A 19 -9.01 20.80 -40.00
CA LYS A 19 -8.36 21.45 -38.87
C LYS A 19 -8.70 20.55 -37.69
N ALA A 20 -7.94 19.45 -37.55
CA ALA A 20 -7.78 18.82 -36.28
C ALA A 20 -7.33 19.97 -35.37
N GLN A 21 -8.24 20.41 -34.50
CA GLN A 21 -7.91 21.27 -33.39
C GLN A 21 -6.94 20.44 -32.55
N THR A 22 -5.65 20.50 -32.87
CA THR A 22 -4.59 20.11 -31.95
C THR A 22 -4.67 21.11 -30.82
N THR A 23 -5.56 20.82 -29.88
CA THR A 23 -5.46 21.36 -28.53
C THR A 23 -4.10 20.90 -28.04
N HIS A 24 -3.10 21.77 -28.16
CA HIS A 24 -1.83 21.60 -27.46
C HIS A 24 -2.16 21.71 -25.97
N LYS A 25 -2.67 20.63 -25.37
CA LYS A 25 -2.85 20.55 -23.92
C LYS A 25 -1.45 20.68 -23.33
N THR A 26 -1.15 21.85 -22.79
CA THR A 26 0.14 22.17 -22.17
C THR A 26 0.31 21.50 -20.82
N ALA A 27 -0.79 21.03 -20.22
CA ALA A 27 -0.81 20.25 -19.01
C ALA A 27 -1.86 19.12 -19.07
N THR A 28 -1.60 18.02 -18.38
CA THR A 28 -2.55 16.92 -18.16
C THR A 28 -2.63 16.62 -16.67
N THR A 29 -3.85 16.50 -16.15
CA THR A 29 -4.12 16.14 -14.75
C THR A 29 -4.81 14.78 -14.69
N MET A 30 -4.39 13.91 -13.77
CA MET A 30 -4.93 12.57 -13.58
C MET A 30 -5.15 12.29 -12.09
N GLU A 31 -6.32 11.78 -11.71
CA GLU A 31 -6.53 11.20 -10.38
C GLU A 31 -5.76 9.88 -10.30
N SER A 32 -4.81 9.79 -9.37
CA SER A 32 -3.93 8.63 -9.18
C SER A 32 -4.25 7.81 -7.93
N TYR A 33 -4.99 8.41 -7.00
CA TYR A 33 -5.47 7.77 -5.79
C TYR A 33 -6.77 8.42 -5.35
N SER A 34 -7.73 7.63 -4.86
CA SER A 34 -8.89 8.11 -4.12
C SER A 34 -9.30 7.07 -3.07
N LYS A 35 -9.51 7.51 -1.83
CA LYS A 35 -10.09 6.69 -0.76
C LYS A 35 -11.05 7.51 0.08
N LYS A 36 -12.25 6.98 0.33
CA LYS A 36 -13.23 7.56 1.25
C LYS A 36 -12.93 7.11 2.68
N LEU A 37 -12.98 8.05 3.62
CA LEU A 37 -12.74 7.88 5.05
C LEU A 37 -13.91 8.51 5.80
N ASP A 38 -14.94 7.72 6.13
CA ASP A 38 -16.19 8.21 6.71
C ASP A 38 -16.82 9.36 5.90
N ASN A 39 -16.76 10.58 6.43
CA ASN A 39 -17.27 11.81 5.80
C ASN A 39 -16.23 12.54 4.93
N LEU A 40 -14.99 12.05 4.88
CA LEU A 40 -13.89 12.63 4.12
C LEU A 40 -13.54 11.79 2.88
N GLU A 41 -12.86 12.41 1.93
CA GLU A 41 -12.23 11.71 0.81
C GLU A 41 -10.81 12.23 0.60
N VAL A 42 -9.83 11.34 0.56
CA VAL A 42 -8.44 11.69 0.25
C VAL A 42 -8.17 11.36 -1.20
N LYS A 43 -7.64 12.34 -1.94
CA LYS A 43 -7.29 12.17 -3.36
C LYS A 43 -5.89 12.64 -3.65
N MET A 44 -5.25 11.98 -4.61
CA MET A 44 -3.99 12.45 -5.18
C MET A 44 -4.13 12.70 -6.66
N PHE A 45 -3.78 13.91 -7.10
CA PHE A 45 -3.72 14.28 -8.51
C PHE A 45 -2.28 14.39 -8.97
N VAL A 46 -2.02 13.87 -10.16
CA VAL A 46 -0.74 14.02 -10.85
C VAL A 46 -0.93 14.97 -12.00
N GLU A 47 -0.21 16.09 -11.99
CA GLU A 47 -0.18 17.05 -13.09
C GLU A 47 1.15 16.94 -13.84
N THR A 48 1.09 16.81 -15.15
CA THR A 48 2.28 16.88 -16.02
C THR A 48 2.20 18.13 -16.85
N ASN A 49 3.11 19.07 -16.63
CA ASN A 49 3.24 20.30 -17.39
C ASN A 49 4.35 20.13 -18.44
N ILE A 50 3.92 20.06 -19.70
CA ILE A 50 4.79 19.78 -20.85
C ILE A 50 5.69 20.98 -21.16
N LYS A 51 5.19 22.20 -20.95
CA LYS A 51 5.92 23.44 -21.22
C LYS A 51 7.12 23.59 -20.28
N ASP A 52 6.88 23.42 -18.99
CA ASP A 52 7.89 23.61 -17.94
C ASP A 52 8.65 22.31 -17.64
N ARG A 53 8.34 21.24 -18.39
CA ARG A 53 8.89 19.90 -18.24
C ARG A 53 8.90 19.41 -16.79
N LYS A 54 7.76 19.54 -16.10
CA LYS A 54 7.63 19.14 -14.70
C LYS A 54 6.44 18.22 -14.47
N THR A 55 6.53 17.40 -13.44
CA THR A 55 5.42 16.61 -12.92
C THR A 55 5.24 16.95 -11.45
N SER A 56 3.99 17.19 -11.03
CA SER A 56 3.63 17.45 -9.64
C SER A 56 2.59 16.46 -9.14
N TRP A 57 2.62 16.22 -7.82
CA TRP A 57 1.65 15.41 -7.10
C TRP A 57 1.05 16.25 -5.99
N ASP A 58 -0.26 16.42 -6.04
CA ASP A 58 -1.02 17.13 -5.02
C ASP A 58 -1.92 16.15 -4.28
N ILE A 59 -1.83 16.14 -2.95
CA ILE A 59 -2.67 15.33 -2.09
C ILE A 59 -3.65 16.24 -1.37
N TYR A 60 -4.94 15.98 -1.57
CA TYR A 60 -6.04 16.75 -0.98
C TYR A 60 -6.89 15.89 -0.05
N VAL A 61 -7.41 16.53 0.99
CA VAL A 61 -8.51 16.03 1.82
C VAL A 61 -9.76 16.81 1.47
N TYR A 62 -10.84 16.12 1.12
CA TYR A 62 -12.12 16.70 0.78
C TYR A 62 -13.11 16.47 1.92
N ASN A 63 -13.65 17.55 2.49
CA ASN A 63 -14.77 17.52 3.43
C ASN A 63 -16.12 17.54 2.68
N SER A 64 -16.10 18.02 1.43
CA SER A 64 -17.20 17.95 0.47
C SER A 64 -16.66 18.08 -0.95
N LYS A 65 -17.51 17.96 -1.98
CA LYS A 65 -17.09 18.16 -3.38
C LYS A 65 -16.47 19.54 -3.67
N LYS A 66 -16.77 20.55 -2.85
CA LYS A 66 -16.33 21.95 -3.07
C LYS A 66 -15.36 22.46 -2.02
N ASP A 67 -15.15 21.71 -0.94
CA ASP A 67 -14.28 22.11 0.17
C ASP A 67 -13.17 21.08 0.32
N SER A 68 -11.95 21.50 0.01
CA SER A 68 -10.76 20.69 0.10
C SER A 68 -9.58 21.44 0.69
N VAL A 69 -8.68 20.68 1.29
CA VAL A 69 -7.43 21.17 1.87
C VAL A 69 -6.29 20.43 1.18
N LEU A 70 -5.35 21.16 0.59
CA LEU A 70 -4.10 20.60 0.11
C LEU A 70 -3.23 20.24 1.32
N ILE A 71 -2.98 18.95 1.53
CA ILE A 71 -2.18 18.47 2.66
C ILE A 71 -0.73 18.18 2.28
N ASP A 72 -0.45 17.94 1.00
CA ASP A 72 0.91 17.76 0.50
C ASP A 72 1.06 18.08 -0.98
N HIS A 73 2.24 18.58 -1.34
CA HIS A 73 2.63 18.92 -2.71
C HIS A 73 4.07 18.46 -2.97
N PHE A 74 4.28 17.78 -4.09
CA PHE A 74 5.59 17.33 -4.54
C PHE A 74 5.80 17.74 -5.99
N GLU A 75 7.01 18.17 -6.34
CA GLU A 75 7.38 18.45 -7.73
C GLU A 75 8.64 17.69 -8.13
N TYR A 76 8.67 17.27 -9.39
CA TYR A 76 9.82 16.67 -10.02
C TYR A 76 10.12 17.40 -11.34
N PRO A 77 11.36 17.90 -11.56
CA PRO A 77 11.69 18.78 -12.68
C PRO A 77 11.94 18.01 -14.00
N ARG A 78 11.13 16.99 -14.29
CA ARG A 78 11.08 16.28 -15.59
C ARG A 78 9.66 15.83 -15.89
N ILE A 79 9.30 15.79 -17.17
CA ILE A 79 8.06 15.15 -17.65
C ILE A 79 8.11 13.67 -17.30
N TYR A 80 7.07 13.20 -16.62
CA TYR A 80 6.80 11.79 -16.43
C TYR A 80 6.29 11.16 -17.74
N GLU A 81 7.10 10.36 -18.40
CA GLU A 81 6.70 9.60 -19.60
C GLU A 81 6.10 8.25 -19.21
N LYS A 82 4.83 8.03 -19.55
CA LYS A 82 4.07 6.80 -19.32
C LYS A 82 4.25 5.82 -20.50
N GLU A 83 5.47 5.59 -20.96
CA GLU A 83 5.70 4.70 -22.11
C GLU A 83 5.43 3.23 -21.73
N GLN A 84 4.24 2.79 -22.14
CA GLN A 84 3.76 1.42 -22.32
C GLN A 84 3.89 0.46 -21.13
N GLU A 85 2.70 0.13 -20.59
CA GLU A 85 2.37 -0.91 -19.60
C GLU A 85 2.75 -0.61 -18.14
N TYR A 86 1.72 -0.36 -17.32
CA TYR A 86 1.68 -0.37 -15.84
C TYR A 86 3.05 -0.27 -15.13
N ILE A 87 3.44 0.96 -14.78
CA ILE A 87 4.63 1.26 -13.97
C ILE A 87 5.95 0.75 -14.60
N SER A 88 6.13 0.88 -15.91
CA SER A 88 7.43 0.83 -16.58
C SER A 88 8.18 2.16 -16.41
N GLY A 89 8.53 2.50 -15.17
CA GLY A 89 9.27 3.72 -14.84
C GLY A 89 10.08 3.55 -13.56
N ASP A 90 11.17 4.31 -13.44
CA ASP A 90 11.99 4.31 -12.22
C ASP A 90 11.19 4.83 -11.03
N ILE A 91 10.65 3.91 -10.21
CA ILE A 91 9.81 4.22 -9.03
C ILE A 91 10.47 5.22 -8.07
N ARG A 92 11.80 5.37 -8.09
CA ARG A 92 12.51 6.43 -7.36
C ARG A 92 12.05 7.84 -7.73
N LYS A 93 11.28 8.00 -8.80
CA LYS A 93 10.75 9.29 -9.27
C LYS A 93 9.25 9.46 -8.95
N HIS A 94 8.64 8.50 -8.26
CA HIS A 94 7.21 8.48 -7.99
C HIS A 94 6.88 8.89 -6.57
N ILE A 95 5.69 9.46 -6.43
CA ILE A 95 4.96 9.63 -5.18
C ILE A 95 3.77 8.68 -5.25
N ILE A 96 3.65 7.80 -4.26
CA ILE A 96 2.59 6.77 -4.20
C ILE A 96 1.99 6.78 -2.79
N ILE A 97 0.67 6.92 -2.71
CA ILE A 97 -0.07 6.66 -1.48
C ILE A 97 -0.35 5.16 -1.43
N GLY A 98 0.18 4.49 -0.41
CA GLY A 98 -0.07 3.07 -0.19
C GLY A 98 -1.43 2.86 0.48
N ASP A 99 -1.65 3.56 1.59
CA ASP A 99 -2.93 3.54 2.30
C ASP A 99 -3.14 4.82 3.10
N VAL A 100 -4.40 5.09 3.44
CA VAL A 100 -4.78 6.21 4.29
C VAL A 100 -5.94 5.81 5.20
N ILE A 101 -5.90 6.23 6.46
CA ILE A 101 -6.99 6.07 7.42
C ILE A 101 -7.21 7.36 8.20
N LEU A 102 -8.43 7.51 8.73
CA LEU A 102 -8.80 8.58 9.65
C LEU A 102 -9.03 7.96 11.01
N GLU A 103 -8.40 8.50 12.05
CA GLU A 103 -8.65 8.13 13.43
C GLU A 103 -8.72 9.40 14.28
N HIS A 104 -9.82 9.55 15.01
CA HIS A 104 -10.19 10.78 15.70
C HIS A 104 -10.16 12.00 14.74
N LYS A 105 -9.11 12.83 14.80
CA LYS A 105 -8.89 14.01 13.95
C LYS A 105 -7.56 13.96 13.20
N THR A 106 -6.94 12.78 13.16
CA THR A 106 -5.63 12.59 12.52
C THR A 106 -5.79 11.68 11.32
N ILE A 107 -5.35 12.19 10.16
CA ILE A 107 -5.16 11.36 8.98
C ILE A 107 -3.79 10.71 9.07
N TYR A 108 -3.75 9.38 8.95
CA TYR A 108 -2.53 8.59 8.85
C TYR A 108 -2.38 8.15 7.41
N LEU A 109 -1.27 8.50 6.77
CA LEU A 109 -1.03 8.27 5.36
C LEU A 109 0.32 7.58 5.17
N MET A 110 0.30 6.39 4.58
CA MET A 110 1.52 5.71 4.16
C MET A 110 1.95 6.20 2.79
N LEU A 111 3.05 6.94 2.77
CA LEU A 111 3.59 7.58 1.59
C LEU A 111 4.89 6.91 1.17
N TYR A 112 4.96 6.52 -0.09
CA TYR A 112 6.22 6.26 -0.75
C TYR A 112 6.63 7.52 -1.53
N LYS A 113 7.83 8.02 -1.26
CA LYS A 113 8.45 9.13 -2.00
C LYS A 113 9.93 8.83 -2.23
N HIS A 114 10.32 8.80 -3.50
CA HIS A 114 11.73 8.72 -3.91
C HIS A 114 12.56 7.59 -3.27
N GLY A 115 12.07 6.34 -3.34
CA GLY A 115 12.79 5.19 -2.78
C GLY A 115 12.64 5.02 -1.27
N LYS A 116 11.88 5.88 -0.61
CA LYS A 116 11.68 5.86 0.84
C LYS A 116 10.20 5.81 1.15
N THR A 117 9.87 5.17 2.27
CA THR A 117 8.50 5.10 2.79
C THR A 117 8.41 5.79 4.14
N TYR A 118 7.29 6.47 4.35
CA TYR A 118 7.00 7.28 5.51
C TYR A 118 5.55 7.07 5.96
N LEU A 119 5.33 7.13 7.26
CA LEU A 119 4.02 7.43 7.81
C LEU A 119 3.93 8.94 7.99
N ASN A 120 3.04 9.59 7.25
CA ASN A 120 2.69 10.98 7.47
C ASN A 120 1.42 11.06 8.32
N THR A 121 1.42 11.97 9.30
CA THR A 121 0.23 12.26 10.10
C THR A 121 -0.18 13.70 9.93
N TYR A 122 -1.46 13.95 9.72
CA TYR A 122 -2.05 15.28 9.60
C TYR A 122 -3.13 15.42 10.66
N GLU A 123 -2.79 16.07 11.77
CA GLU A 123 -3.71 16.29 12.90
C GLU A 123 -4.44 17.61 12.69
N PHE A 124 -5.74 17.56 12.37
CA PHE A 124 -6.55 18.73 12.08
C PHE A 124 -6.95 19.44 13.37
N THR A 125 -6.50 20.69 13.50
CA THR A 125 -6.87 21.59 14.61
C THR A 125 -8.17 22.35 14.31
N ASP A 126 -8.45 22.59 13.02
CA ASP A 126 -9.70 23.09 12.46
C ASP A 126 -9.88 22.54 11.03
N ASP A 127 -10.93 22.95 10.30
CA ASP A 127 -11.25 22.41 8.97
C ASP A 127 -10.17 22.67 7.90
N LYS A 128 -9.21 23.57 8.13
CA LYS A 128 -8.18 23.97 7.15
C LYS A 128 -6.75 23.93 7.66
N LYS A 129 -6.55 23.84 8.97
CA LYS A 129 -5.24 23.86 9.62
C LYS A 129 -4.96 22.53 10.27
N PHE A 130 -3.78 22.00 9.98
CA PHE A 130 -3.30 20.74 10.52
C PHE A 130 -1.84 20.84 10.94
N ILE A 131 -1.47 19.98 11.88
CA ILE A 131 -0.07 19.73 12.26
C ILE A 131 0.38 18.51 11.47
N LYS A 132 1.41 18.69 10.64
CA LYS A 132 2.04 17.61 9.87
C LYS A 132 3.23 17.06 10.63
N ASN A 133 3.28 15.74 10.78
CA ASN A 133 4.50 15.02 11.16
C ASN A 133 4.81 13.94 10.14
N GLU A 134 6.09 13.64 9.97
CA GLU A 134 6.58 12.63 9.05
C GLU A 134 7.51 11.67 9.79
N TYR A 135 7.19 10.37 9.72
CA TYR A 135 7.94 9.31 10.38
C TYR A 135 8.56 8.40 9.33
N PHE A 136 9.89 8.37 9.26
CA PHE A 136 10.60 7.47 8.35
C PHE A 136 10.32 6.00 8.73
N ALA A 137 9.83 5.24 7.75
CA ALA A 137 9.52 3.81 7.91
C ALA A 137 10.65 2.94 7.37
N ALA A 138 11.06 3.14 6.11
CA ALA A 138 12.15 2.37 5.51
C ALA A 138 12.66 3.01 4.21
N LYS A 139 13.84 2.55 3.79
CA LYS A 139 14.34 2.70 2.43
C LYS A 139 14.05 1.41 1.66
N LEU A 140 13.40 1.53 0.52
CA LEU A 140 13.13 0.40 -0.36
C LEU A 140 14.28 0.25 -1.35
N ALA A 141 14.77 -0.98 -1.48
CA ALA A 141 15.70 -1.32 -2.56
C ALA A 141 14.92 -1.30 -3.88
N THR A 142 15.28 -0.37 -4.74
CA THR A 142 14.65 -0.19 -6.05
C THR A 142 15.72 -0.18 -7.12
N GLY A 143 15.47 -0.87 -8.22
CA GLY A 143 16.35 -0.89 -9.38
C GLY A 143 15.63 -0.46 -10.66
N THR A 144 16.37 -0.40 -11.77
CA THR A 144 15.77 -0.14 -13.08
C THR A 144 14.79 -1.26 -13.45
N TYR A 145 13.64 -0.91 -14.02
CA TYR A 145 12.63 -1.86 -14.49
C TYR A 145 13.26 -3.02 -15.29
N LEU A 146 14.10 -2.68 -16.28
CA LEU A 146 14.78 -3.64 -17.16
C LEU A 146 15.58 -4.72 -16.42
N ASN A 147 16.16 -4.39 -15.27
CA ASN A 147 17.02 -5.31 -14.53
C ASN A 147 16.31 -5.95 -13.33
N PHE A 148 15.20 -5.37 -12.88
CA PHE A 148 14.65 -5.67 -11.56
C PHE A 148 13.14 -5.90 -11.53
N GLY A 149 12.47 -5.86 -12.69
CA GLY A 149 11.02 -6.07 -12.84
C GLY A 149 10.18 -4.86 -12.46
N HIS A 150 8.86 -5.00 -12.45
CA HIS A 150 7.97 -3.88 -12.12
C HIS A 150 8.19 -3.47 -10.67
N PRO A 151 8.40 -2.16 -10.42
CA PRO A 151 8.41 -1.68 -9.07
C PRO A 151 6.98 -1.63 -8.53
N PHE A 152 6.83 -1.96 -7.25
CA PHE A 152 5.53 -1.93 -6.59
C PHE A 152 5.66 -1.33 -5.20
N TYR A 153 4.54 -0.79 -4.72
CA TYR A 153 4.35 -0.35 -3.35
C TYR A 153 2.90 -0.62 -2.97
N ASP A 154 2.70 -1.35 -1.88
CA ASP A 154 1.41 -1.67 -1.30
C ASP A 154 1.54 -1.51 0.21
N ALA A 155 0.61 -0.82 0.84
CA ALA A 155 0.59 -0.65 2.28
C ALA A 155 -0.82 -0.85 2.81
N GLU A 156 -0.92 -1.17 4.09
CA GLU A 156 -2.17 -1.26 4.84
C GLU A 156 -1.92 -0.74 6.25
N ILE A 157 -2.77 0.18 6.70
CA ILE A 157 -2.77 0.68 8.07
C ILE A 157 -3.99 0.10 8.78
N LYS A 158 -3.77 -0.57 9.91
CA LYS A 158 -4.86 -1.01 10.79
C LYS A 158 -4.69 -0.48 12.19
N ILE A 159 -5.83 -0.16 12.79
CA ILE A 159 -5.94 0.26 14.17
C ILE A 159 -6.56 -0.88 14.95
N PHE A 160 -5.90 -1.21 16.04
CA PHE A 160 -6.32 -2.21 17.00
C PHE A 160 -6.73 -1.51 18.30
N PRO A 161 -7.42 -2.22 19.22
CA PRO A 161 -7.79 -1.69 20.51
C PRO A 161 -6.62 -0.98 21.22
N GLU A 162 -6.94 0.01 22.05
CA GLU A 162 -5.97 0.86 22.76
C GLU A 162 -5.12 1.74 21.83
N ASP A 163 -5.69 2.11 20.67
CA ASP A 163 -5.07 2.96 19.64
C ASP A 163 -3.73 2.41 19.13
N GLU A 164 -3.54 1.08 19.17
CA GLU A 164 -2.36 0.45 18.61
C GLU A 164 -2.45 0.43 17.08
N ILE A 165 -1.60 1.24 16.44
CA ILE A 165 -1.52 1.33 14.98
C ILE A 165 -0.45 0.38 14.47
N TYR A 166 -0.85 -0.56 13.62
CA TYR A 166 0.07 -1.40 12.88
C TYR A 166 0.00 -1.08 11.39
N ILE A 167 1.17 -1.08 10.77
CA ILE A 167 1.32 -0.77 9.36
C ILE A 167 2.06 -1.94 8.74
N LYS A 168 1.47 -2.54 7.72
CA LYS A 168 2.22 -3.40 6.82
C LYS A 168 2.50 -2.61 5.55
N PHE A 169 3.71 -2.74 5.02
CA PHE A 169 3.97 -2.36 3.65
C PHE A 169 4.86 -3.40 2.98
N ASP A 170 4.64 -3.56 1.68
CA ASP A 170 5.51 -4.26 0.76
C ASP A 170 5.92 -3.30 -0.34
N GLY A 171 7.18 -3.33 -0.73
CA GLY A 171 7.61 -2.59 -1.90
C GLY A 171 9.05 -2.86 -2.26
N GLY A 172 9.44 -2.34 -3.42
CA GLY A 172 10.70 -2.66 -4.08
C GLY A 172 10.43 -3.00 -5.53
N THR A 173 11.07 -4.04 -6.05
CA THR A 173 10.84 -4.55 -7.40
C THR A 173 10.66 -6.07 -7.39
N GLU A 174 9.99 -6.60 -8.40
CA GLU A 174 9.65 -8.04 -8.51
C GLU A 174 10.86 -8.98 -8.42
N VAL A 175 12.04 -8.62 -8.93
CA VAL A 175 13.23 -9.48 -8.84
C VAL A 175 13.81 -9.53 -7.42
N PHE A 176 13.62 -8.48 -6.62
CA PHE A 176 13.98 -8.49 -5.20
C PHE A 176 12.86 -9.06 -4.32
N SER A 177 11.68 -9.40 -4.87
CA SER A 177 10.51 -9.83 -4.10
C SER A 177 10.65 -11.21 -3.43
N GLY A 178 11.67 -12.02 -3.79
CA GLY A 178 12.06 -13.19 -2.97
C GLY A 178 12.58 -12.82 -1.57
N ASN A 179 12.88 -11.53 -1.34
CA ASN A 179 13.24 -10.89 -0.07
C ASN A 179 12.73 -9.43 -0.04
N GLY A 180 11.60 -9.15 -0.70
CA GLY A 180 10.95 -7.84 -0.62
C GLY A 180 10.73 -7.54 0.87
N SER A 181 10.98 -6.30 1.31
CA SER A 181 10.95 -5.98 2.73
C SER A 181 9.52 -5.97 3.24
N ILE A 182 8.89 -7.15 3.37
CA ILE A 182 7.63 -7.35 4.09
C ILE A 182 7.91 -6.86 5.50
N THR A 183 7.37 -5.69 5.80
CA THR A 183 7.71 -4.99 7.02
C THR A 183 6.40 -4.69 7.72
N LEU A 184 6.17 -5.42 8.82
CA LEU A 184 5.19 -5.03 9.80
C LEU A 184 5.84 -4.01 10.74
N LEU A 185 5.22 -2.85 10.86
CA LEU A 185 5.59 -1.78 11.76
C LEU A 185 4.51 -1.61 12.83
N LYS A 186 4.93 -1.16 14.00
CA LYS A 186 4.07 -0.61 15.03
C LYS A 186 4.34 0.89 15.14
N PHE A 187 3.28 1.69 15.19
CA PHE A 187 3.38 3.11 15.49
C PHE A 187 2.92 3.36 16.93
N ASP A 188 3.84 3.83 17.76
CA ASP A 188 3.55 4.28 19.12
C ASP A 188 3.09 5.73 19.06
N ASN A 189 1.78 5.95 19.22
CA ASN A 189 1.19 7.28 19.14
C ASN A 189 1.62 8.21 20.28
N LEU A 190 2.02 7.68 21.45
CA LEU A 190 2.50 8.47 22.57
C LEU A 190 3.96 8.89 22.38
N LYS A 191 4.81 7.94 21.97
CA LYS A 191 6.24 8.20 21.71
C LYS A 191 6.49 8.82 20.33
N LYS A 192 5.45 8.92 19.49
CA LYS A 192 5.50 9.42 18.11
C LYS A 192 6.62 8.74 17.33
N LYS A 193 6.62 7.40 17.33
CA LYS A 193 7.73 6.60 16.82
C LYS A 193 7.26 5.32 16.13
N LEU A 194 7.90 5.03 14.99
CA LEU A 194 7.78 3.74 14.31
C LEU A 194 8.84 2.74 14.82
N THR A 195 8.40 1.51 15.07
CA THR A 195 9.26 0.35 15.34
C THR A 195 8.95 -0.76 14.36
N LYS A 196 9.97 -1.52 13.97
CA LYS A 196 9.81 -2.71 13.13
C LYS A 196 9.51 -3.92 14.00
N VAL A 197 8.45 -4.66 13.66
CA VAL A 197 8.11 -5.93 14.30
C VAL A 197 8.93 -7.03 13.65
N ILE A 198 9.86 -7.62 14.41
CA ILE A 198 10.75 -8.68 13.92
C ILE A 198 10.48 -9.97 14.68
N PHE A 199 10.03 -10.97 13.93
CA PHE A 199 9.88 -12.33 14.41
C PHE A 199 11.25 -13.02 14.38
N ASN A 200 11.90 -13.19 15.53
CA ASN A 200 13.22 -13.82 15.64
C ASN A 200 13.17 -15.35 15.42
N LYS A 201 13.80 -15.88 14.36
CA LYS A 201 13.71 -17.32 14.02
C LYS A 201 14.18 -18.27 15.13
N SER A 202 15.10 -17.85 16.01
CA SER A 202 15.66 -18.74 17.05
C SER A 202 14.79 -18.90 18.30
N SER A 203 13.75 -18.07 18.49
CA SER A 203 12.89 -18.09 19.68
C SER A 203 11.43 -18.42 19.35
N LYS A 204 11.18 -19.05 18.20
CA LYS A 204 9.82 -19.39 17.73
C LYS A 204 9.50 -20.85 17.98
N ILE A 205 8.26 -21.10 18.40
CA ILE A 205 7.59 -22.37 18.18
C ILE A 205 7.08 -22.35 16.74
N VAL A 206 7.55 -23.29 15.94
CA VAL A 206 7.07 -23.51 14.57
C VAL A 206 6.12 -24.69 14.61
N VAL A 207 4.86 -24.47 14.26
CA VAL A 207 3.85 -25.54 14.17
C VAL A 207 3.49 -25.71 12.70
N LYS A 208 3.84 -26.86 12.13
CA LYS A 208 3.49 -27.21 10.75
C LYS A 208 1.99 -27.48 10.64
N ASP A 209 1.39 -26.92 9.60
CA ASP A 209 0.01 -27.15 9.19
C ASP A 209 0.01 -28.03 7.94
N ASN A 210 -0.18 -29.32 8.11
CA ASN A 210 -0.21 -30.27 7.00
C ASN A 210 -1.53 -30.19 6.21
N ASP A 211 -2.59 -29.62 6.80
CA ASP A 211 -3.91 -29.51 6.21
C ASP A 211 -4.05 -28.27 5.32
N LYS A 212 -3.06 -27.36 5.40
CA LYS A 212 -2.99 -26.10 4.65
C LYS A 212 -4.26 -25.28 4.82
N LEU A 213 -4.57 -24.95 6.07
CA LEU A 213 -5.82 -24.37 6.52
C LEU A 213 -6.35 -23.27 5.58
N PHE A 214 -5.51 -22.32 5.19
CA PHE A 214 -5.90 -21.14 4.41
C PHE A 214 -6.07 -21.35 2.89
N GLU A 215 -5.75 -22.53 2.36
CA GLU A 215 -6.18 -22.89 1.00
C GLU A 215 -7.71 -23.06 0.91
N THR A 216 -8.37 -23.36 2.05
CA THR A 216 -9.81 -23.65 2.14
C THR A 216 -10.57 -22.75 3.12
N LEU A 217 -9.93 -22.30 4.20
CA LEU A 217 -10.53 -21.43 5.19
C LEU A 217 -10.63 -20.01 4.63
N ASN A 218 -11.86 -19.48 4.60
CA ASN A 218 -12.10 -18.08 4.28
C ASN A 218 -11.48 -17.19 5.36
N ILE A 219 -10.50 -16.35 4.97
CA ILE A 219 -9.78 -15.42 5.86
C ILE A 219 -10.71 -14.39 6.53
N ASN A 220 -11.92 -14.18 6.01
CA ASN A 220 -12.92 -13.30 6.60
C ASN A 220 -13.79 -13.99 7.68
N ASN A 221 -13.66 -15.32 7.86
CA ASN A 221 -14.37 -16.03 8.92
C ASN A 221 -13.61 -15.90 10.25
N LYS A 222 -13.79 -14.74 10.90
CA LYS A 222 -13.10 -14.38 12.14
C LYS A 222 -13.30 -15.39 13.28
N GLU A 223 -14.49 -15.98 13.39
CA GLU A 223 -14.79 -16.98 14.43
C GLU A 223 -13.95 -18.24 14.26
N LYS A 224 -13.94 -18.82 13.05
CA LYS A 224 -13.15 -20.03 12.77
C LYS A 224 -11.66 -19.78 12.94
N ILE A 225 -11.16 -18.63 12.45
CA ILE A 225 -9.75 -18.25 12.64
C ILE A 225 -9.41 -18.15 14.12
N GLY A 226 -10.28 -17.52 14.92
CA GLY A 226 -10.10 -17.43 16.36
C GLY A 226 -10.02 -18.80 17.03
N ILE A 227 -10.86 -19.76 16.62
CA ILE A 227 -10.82 -21.14 17.12
C ILE A 227 -9.49 -21.82 16.79
N GLU A 228 -9.02 -21.72 15.55
CA GLU A 228 -7.76 -22.35 15.12
C GLU A 228 -6.55 -21.74 15.83
N ILE A 229 -6.48 -20.42 15.91
CA ILE A 229 -5.40 -19.74 16.67
C ILE A 229 -5.45 -20.16 18.15
N LYS A 230 -6.64 -20.18 18.76
CA LYS A 230 -6.80 -20.60 20.16
C LYS A 230 -6.31 -22.02 20.38
N LYS A 231 -6.65 -22.96 19.49
CA LYS A 231 -6.20 -24.35 19.53
C LYS A 231 -4.67 -24.43 19.48
N ILE A 232 -4.06 -23.74 18.52
CA ILE A 232 -2.61 -23.75 18.32
C ILE A 232 -1.87 -23.16 19.53
N LEU A 233 -2.38 -22.08 20.13
CA LEU A 233 -1.81 -21.48 21.34
C LEU A 233 -1.90 -22.41 22.55
N PHE A 234 -3.01 -23.13 22.69
CA PHE A 234 -3.22 -24.11 23.77
C PHE A 234 -2.28 -25.32 23.62
N GLU A 235 -2.20 -25.90 22.42
CA GLU A 235 -1.32 -27.04 22.10
C GLU A 235 0.17 -26.66 22.27
N SER A 236 0.51 -25.41 21.96
CA SER A 236 1.86 -24.86 22.15
C SER A 236 2.15 -24.40 23.59
N LYS A 237 1.21 -24.57 24.53
CA LYS A 237 1.32 -24.15 25.94
C LYS A 237 1.60 -22.65 26.15
N LEU A 238 1.21 -21.82 25.18
CA LEU A 238 1.33 -20.36 25.26
C LEU A 238 0.06 -19.69 25.81
N MET A 239 -0.98 -20.48 26.02
CA MET A 239 -2.25 -20.06 26.59
C MET A 239 -2.81 -21.22 27.44
N LYS A 240 -3.44 -20.89 28.56
CA LYS A 240 -4.14 -21.84 29.42
C LYS A 240 -5.63 -21.90 29.08
N LYS A 241 -6.36 -22.87 29.65
CA LYS A 241 -7.78 -23.07 29.32
C LYS A 241 -8.66 -21.94 29.87
N GLU A 242 -8.24 -21.37 30.99
CA GLU A 242 -8.93 -20.30 31.72
C GLU A 242 -8.73 -18.92 31.10
N ASP A 243 -7.73 -18.77 30.23
CA ASP A 243 -7.39 -17.48 29.64
C ASP A 243 -8.52 -16.95 28.74
N ASN A 244 -8.72 -15.64 28.77
CA ASN A 244 -9.76 -14.97 28.01
C ASN A 244 -9.27 -14.58 26.60
N PHE A 245 -9.19 -15.59 25.73
CA PHE A 245 -8.80 -15.41 24.33
C PHE A 245 -9.80 -14.53 23.56
N ASN A 246 -9.29 -13.49 22.91
CA ASN A 246 -10.01 -12.63 22.00
C ASN A 246 -9.23 -12.47 20.70
N TYR A 247 -9.80 -12.91 19.58
CA TYR A 247 -9.25 -12.64 18.25
C TYR A 247 -9.67 -11.24 17.80
N VAL A 248 -8.73 -10.44 17.29
CA VAL A 248 -8.98 -9.04 16.95
C VAL A 248 -9.12 -8.87 15.43
N ASP A 249 -8.02 -9.06 14.70
CA ASP A 249 -8.03 -9.00 13.24
C ASP A 249 -6.75 -9.61 12.64
N TYR A 250 -6.59 -9.48 11.33
CA TYR A 250 -5.38 -9.86 10.61
C TYR A 250 -4.87 -8.73 9.70
N ILE A 251 -3.61 -8.81 9.28
CA ILE A 251 -3.02 -8.03 8.17
C ILE A 251 -2.24 -9.03 7.30
N TYR A 252 -2.31 -8.91 5.99
CA TYR A 252 -1.60 -9.83 5.09
C TYR A 252 -0.70 -9.13 4.08
N ASP A 253 0.23 -9.88 3.50
CA ASP A 253 1.09 -9.36 2.45
C ASP A 253 0.42 -9.26 1.07
N ARG A 254 1.12 -8.66 0.12
CA ARG A 254 0.65 -8.47 -1.26
C ARG A 254 0.40 -9.80 -1.96
N SER A 255 1.15 -10.84 -1.63
CA SER A 255 0.97 -12.16 -2.25
C SER A 255 -0.39 -12.74 -1.88
N VAL A 256 -0.79 -12.65 -0.61
CA VAL A 256 -2.13 -13.06 -0.16
C VAL A 256 -3.23 -12.24 -0.85
N LYS A 257 -3.02 -10.92 -0.99
CA LYS A 257 -3.97 -10.04 -1.70
C LYS A 257 -4.18 -10.48 -3.16
N ILE A 258 -3.10 -10.70 -3.89
CA ILE A 258 -3.12 -11.14 -5.30
C ILE A 258 -3.84 -12.49 -5.43
N ASP A 259 -3.51 -13.43 -4.55
CA ASP A 259 -4.11 -14.76 -4.50
C ASP A 259 -5.64 -14.69 -4.31
N LEU A 260 -6.11 -13.86 -3.39
CA LEU A 260 -7.54 -13.62 -3.18
C LEU A 260 -8.21 -12.96 -4.39
N GLU A 261 -7.56 -11.96 -5.00
CA GLU A 261 -8.11 -11.22 -6.16
C GLU A 261 -8.16 -12.07 -7.44
N GLN A 262 -7.16 -12.92 -7.68
CA GLN A 262 -7.03 -13.66 -8.94
C GLN A 262 -7.71 -15.02 -8.91
N ILE A 263 -7.60 -15.76 -7.80
CA ILE A 263 -8.04 -17.16 -7.72
C ILE A 263 -8.93 -17.46 -6.52
N ASN A 264 -9.23 -16.45 -5.69
CA ASN A 264 -10.07 -16.56 -4.50
C ASN A 264 -9.64 -17.70 -3.55
N LYS A 265 -8.33 -17.92 -3.44
CA LYS A 265 -7.68 -18.93 -2.58
C LYS A 265 -6.31 -18.42 -2.17
N ILE A 266 -5.88 -18.70 -0.95
CA ILE A 266 -4.55 -18.31 -0.46
C ILE A 266 -3.59 -19.48 -0.66
N LYS A 267 -2.56 -19.30 -1.48
CA LYS A 267 -1.51 -20.30 -1.76
C LYS A 267 -0.14 -19.88 -1.25
N GLY A 268 0.11 -18.58 -1.20
CA GLY A 268 1.39 -18.02 -0.80
C GLY A 268 1.23 -16.79 0.10
N GLY A 269 2.38 -16.29 0.54
CA GLY A 269 2.47 -15.08 1.34
C GLY A 269 2.29 -15.29 2.84
N ILE A 270 2.35 -14.17 3.56
CA ILE A 270 2.38 -14.09 5.01
C ILE A 270 1.11 -13.41 5.51
N ILE A 271 0.54 -13.97 6.58
CA ILE A 271 -0.57 -13.37 7.33
C ILE A 271 -0.13 -13.14 8.77
N TYR A 272 -0.36 -11.95 9.29
CA TYR A 272 -0.19 -11.60 10.69
C TYR A 272 -1.56 -11.54 11.35
N PHE A 273 -1.78 -12.35 12.38
CA PHE A 273 -3.01 -12.36 13.15
C PHE A 273 -2.78 -11.71 14.51
N PHE A 274 -3.73 -10.88 14.92
CA PHE A 274 -3.69 -10.08 16.13
C PHE A 274 -4.73 -10.61 17.12
N TYR A 275 -4.32 -10.83 18.35
CA TYR A 275 -5.15 -11.42 19.39
C TYR A 275 -4.76 -10.93 20.78
N GLN A 276 -5.61 -11.18 21.76
CA GLN A 276 -5.38 -10.93 23.19
C GLN A 276 -5.66 -12.22 23.97
N ILE A 277 -4.85 -12.51 24.98
CA ILE A 277 -5.06 -13.66 25.89
C ILE A 277 -5.73 -13.21 27.18
N ASN A 278 -5.51 -11.95 27.57
CA ASN A 278 -6.19 -11.26 28.66
C ASN A 278 -6.26 -9.78 28.29
N LYS A 279 -7.32 -9.07 28.71
CA LYS A 279 -7.51 -7.64 28.35
C LYS A 279 -6.34 -6.74 28.76
N MET A 280 -5.55 -7.12 29.76
CA MET A 280 -4.41 -6.32 30.24
C MET A 280 -3.07 -6.64 29.55
N GLU A 281 -2.99 -7.66 28.69
CA GLU A 281 -1.72 -8.13 28.12
C GLU A 281 -1.34 -7.49 26.78
N GLY A 282 -2.05 -6.44 26.36
CA GLY A 282 -1.84 -5.78 25.07
C GLY A 282 -2.12 -6.70 23.88
N ILE A 283 -1.91 -6.17 22.66
CA ILE A 283 -2.08 -6.95 21.43
C ILE A 283 -0.87 -7.86 21.20
N LYS A 284 -1.14 -9.15 21.01
CA LYS A 284 -0.17 -10.17 20.61
C LYS A 284 -0.32 -10.49 19.13
N ILE A 285 0.75 -10.98 18.53
CA ILE A 285 0.81 -11.28 17.10
C ILE A 285 1.28 -12.72 16.91
N ILE A 286 0.58 -13.47 16.07
CA ILE A 286 1.00 -14.78 15.55
C ILE A 286 1.06 -14.67 14.03
N ARG A 287 2.10 -15.24 13.43
CA ARG A 287 2.33 -15.16 11.98
C ARG A 287 2.07 -16.53 11.34
N TYR A 288 1.39 -16.55 10.21
CA TYR A 288 1.27 -17.72 9.36
C TYR A 288 2.02 -17.50 8.04
N ASP A 289 2.82 -18.48 7.65
CA ASP A 289 3.52 -18.51 6.37
C ASP A 289 2.85 -19.55 5.47
N ASN A 290 2.18 -19.11 4.40
CA ASN A 290 1.45 -19.99 3.49
C ASN A 290 2.37 -20.78 2.57
N TYR A 291 3.59 -20.31 2.29
CA TYR A 291 4.54 -21.08 1.49
C TYR A 291 5.03 -22.30 2.26
N GLU A 292 5.37 -22.08 3.52
CA GLU A 292 5.90 -23.12 4.42
C GLU A 292 4.81 -23.90 5.16
N ASN A 293 3.54 -23.47 5.02
CA ASN A 293 2.39 -23.96 5.76
C ASN A 293 2.69 -24.09 7.25
N GLU A 294 3.09 -22.98 7.87
CA GLU A 294 3.54 -23.01 9.26
C GLU A 294 3.09 -21.80 10.06
N TRP A 295 2.70 -22.08 11.30
CA TRP A 295 2.48 -21.08 12.33
C TRP A 295 3.80 -20.76 13.01
N LEU A 296 4.06 -19.47 13.11
CA LEU A 296 5.26 -18.90 13.71
C LEU A 296 4.81 -18.15 14.96
N ILE A 297 4.97 -18.85 16.09
CA ILE A 297 4.43 -18.46 17.39
C ILE A 297 5.59 -18.12 18.33
N GLY A 298 5.47 -17.01 19.05
CA GLY A 298 6.47 -16.60 20.02
C GLY A 298 6.63 -15.10 20.06
N ASN A 299 7.54 -14.65 20.94
CA ASN A 299 7.79 -13.23 21.11
C ASN A 299 8.40 -12.64 19.84
N TYR A 300 7.85 -11.52 19.40
CA TYR A 300 8.50 -10.63 18.45
C TYR A 300 9.36 -9.61 19.22
N LYS A 301 10.40 -9.10 18.57
CA LYS A 301 11.13 -7.93 19.05
C LYS A 301 10.69 -6.71 18.26
N GLU A 302 10.60 -5.58 18.95
CA GLU A 302 10.46 -4.28 18.30
C GLU A 302 11.84 -3.68 18.09
N GLU A 303 12.22 -3.45 16.83
CA GLU A 303 13.49 -2.84 16.48
C GLU A 303 13.28 -1.37 16.09
N ARG A 304 14.08 -0.49 16.68
CA ARG A 304 14.07 0.94 16.33
C ARG A 304 14.47 1.10 14.86
N ILE A 305 13.65 1.83 14.11
CA ILE A 305 14.02 2.30 12.79
C ILE A 305 15.06 3.42 12.96
N LYS A 306 16.25 3.21 12.38
CA LYS A 306 17.27 4.26 12.33
C LYS A 306 16.84 5.25 11.25
N SER A 307 16.66 6.52 11.63
CA SER A 307 16.56 7.61 10.65
C SER A 307 17.86 7.66 9.85
N GLU A 308 17.79 8.01 8.56
CA GLU A 308 19.00 8.47 7.86
C GLU A 308 19.47 9.74 8.59
N GLU A 309 20.71 9.71 9.11
CA GLU A 309 21.49 10.92 9.45
C GLU A 309 21.80 11.73 8.19
#